data_AF-A0AAD9S298-F1
#
_entry.id   AF-A0AAD9S298-F1
#
_cell.length_a   1.000
_cell.length_b   1.000
_cell.length_c   1.000
_cell.angle_alpha   90.00
_cell.angle_beta   90.00
_cell.angle_gamma   90.00
#
_symmetry.space_group_name_H-M   'P 1'
#
loop_
_entity.id
_entity.type
_entity.pdbx_description
1 polymer ?
#
loop_
_entity_poly.entity_id
_entity_poly.type
_entity_poly.pdbx_seq_one_letter_code
_entity_poly.pdbx_strand_id
1 'polypeptide(L)'
;MASLLPLLYDLLPIIMPSEVHISRDRDLTPVFERAEGPPYHQRQPSPAPTDPPAPGHERQAALSAYDEQASSLVESDQGKSCEPIQLLDREESSATQPTPKPISTSDDGSRYSDNYTPCHPVPSAQVSGPRLFRKDAMVGVTDKMCATVLTVGPRSASAVRHHGEQDTIIYVTRGCGVLLISPALDPVRAIRADIKGEAPTREEEQPQRHELSPGDFVFIPAWTEHQVVNEAEEGDIVWVLIQSGGERVQVDLDGWGGERIQQ
;
A
#
# COMPACT_ATOMS: atom_id res chain seq x y z
N MET A 1 -37.98 38.24 -11.28
CA MET A 1 -38.37 36.88 -11.70
C MET A 1 -37.57 35.92 -10.84
N ALA A 2 -38.21 35.22 -9.91
CA ALA A 2 -37.53 34.22 -9.10
C ALA A 2 -37.08 33.08 -10.02
N SER A 3 -35.79 32.77 -9.98
CA SER A 3 -35.18 31.71 -10.77
C SER A 3 -35.86 30.37 -10.44
N LEU A 4 -36.45 29.71 -11.44
CA LEU A 4 -37.11 28.41 -11.32
C LEU A 4 -36.09 27.23 -11.34
N LEU A 5 -34.82 27.54 -11.60
CA LEU A 5 -33.72 26.58 -11.70
C LEU A 5 -33.32 25.88 -10.38
N PRO A 6 -33.34 26.52 -9.19
CA PRO A 6 -32.94 25.85 -7.94
C PRO A 6 -33.91 24.71 -7.56
N LEU A 7 -35.21 24.91 -7.77
CA LEU A 7 -36.25 23.93 -7.46
C LEU A 7 -36.16 22.67 -8.33
N LEU A 8 -35.55 22.75 -9.52
CA LEU A 8 -35.39 21.59 -10.39
C LEU A 8 -34.35 20.60 -9.84
N TYR A 9 -33.24 21.09 -9.28
CA TYR A 9 -32.21 20.23 -8.68
C TYR A 9 -32.72 19.46 -7.46
N ASP A 10 -33.59 20.08 -6.65
CA ASP A 10 -34.19 19.44 -5.48
C ASP A 10 -35.18 18.33 -5.85
N LEU A 11 -35.75 18.38 -7.07
CA LEU A 11 -36.70 17.38 -7.56
C LEU A 11 -36.05 16.26 -8.39
N LEU A 12 -34.83 16.45 -8.90
CA LEU A 12 -34.11 15.43 -9.68
C LEU A 12 -33.99 14.08 -8.94
N PRO A 13 -33.65 14.01 -7.64
CA PRO A 13 -33.55 12.73 -6.93
C PRO A 13 -34.88 11.99 -6.82
N ILE A 14 -36.01 12.70 -6.90
CA ILE A 14 -37.36 12.14 -6.82
C ILE A 14 -37.83 11.62 -8.19
N ILE A 15 -37.40 12.26 -9.28
CA ILE A 15 -37.83 11.96 -10.65
C ILE A 15 -36.89 10.95 -11.34
N MET A 16 -35.62 10.89 -10.93
CA MET A 16 -34.63 9.92 -11.41
C MET A 16 -34.06 9.12 -10.23
N PRO A 17 -34.60 7.93 -9.92
CA PRO A 17 -34.03 7.08 -8.88
C PRO A 17 -32.60 6.69 -9.27
N SER A 18 -31.66 6.86 -8.34
CA SER A 18 -30.26 6.50 -8.55
C SER A 18 -30.10 4.97 -8.60
N GLU A 19 -29.26 4.50 -9.51
CA GLU A 19 -28.94 3.07 -9.65
C GLU A 19 -27.73 2.71 -8.79
N VAL A 20 -27.90 1.69 -7.93
CA VAL A 20 -26.81 1.16 -7.10
C VAL A 20 -26.02 0.14 -7.91
N HIS A 21 -24.75 0.43 -8.16
CA HIS A 21 -23.84 -0.49 -8.83
C HIS A 21 -23.05 -1.31 -7.80
N ILE A 22 -23.01 -2.63 -7.99
CA ILE A 22 -22.30 -3.57 -7.11
C ILE A 22 -21.33 -4.39 -7.96
N SER A 23 -20.04 -4.22 -7.70
CA SER A 23 -18.99 -5.05 -8.28
C SER A 23 -18.47 -6.03 -7.23
N ARG A 24 -18.63 -7.32 -7.49
CA ARG A 24 -18.14 -8.37 -6.59
C ARG A 24 -16.76 -8.83 -7.06
N ASP A 25 -15.81 -8.96 -6.15
CA ASP A 25 -14.43 -9.36 -6.48
C ASP A 25 -14.33 -10.67 -7.30
N ARG A 26 -15.26 -11.61 -7.07
CA ARG A 26 -15.35 -12.89 -7.81
C ARG A 26 -15.70 -12.73 -9.29
N ASP A 27 -16.34 -11.63 -9.66
CA ASP A 27 -16.78 -11.32 -11.01
C ASP A 27 -15.77 -10.42 -11.74
N LEU A 28 -14.75 -9.90 -11.02
CA LEU A 28 -13.74 -9.01 -11.58
C LEU A 28 -12.62 -9.79 -12.27
N THR A 29 -12.34 -9.40 -13.51
CA THR A 29 -11.27 -10.01 -14.30
C THR A 29 -9.93 -9.32 -13.99
N PRO A 30 -8.86 -10.07 -13.67
CA PRO A 30 -7.54 -9.50 -13.49
C PRO A 30 -6.93 -9.10 -14.84
N VAL A 31 -6.44 -7.87 -14.92
CA VAL A 31 -5.59 -7.35 -15.99
C VAL A 31 -4.17 -7.30 -15.47
N PHE A 32 -3.29 -8.12 -16.06
CA PHE A 32 -1.87 -8.15 -15.71
C PHE A 32 -1.16 -6.93 -16.27
N GLU A 33 -0.29 -6.32 -15.47
CA GLU A 33 0.57 -5.22 -15.93
C GLU A 33 2.04 -5.64 -15.83
N ARG A 34 2.92 -4.84 -16.43
CA ARG A 34 4.36 -5.06 -16.32
C ARG A 34 4.77 -4.98 -14.84
N ALA A 35 5.38 -6.05 -14.35
CA ALA A 35 5.98 -6.09 -13.03
C ALA A 35 7.51 -5.97 -13.16
N GLU A 36 8.09 -5.13 -12.32
CA GLU A 36 9.53 -4.93 -12.19
C GLU A 36 10.04 -5.56 -10.88
N GLY A 37 11.34 -5.80 -10.79
CA GLY A 37 11.94 -6.11 -9.49
C GLY A 37 12.04 -4.84 -8.63
N PRO A 38 12.07 -4.94 -7.30
CA PRO A 38 12.21 -3.77 -6.46
C PRO A 38 13.55 -3.06 -6.75
N PRO A 39 13.59 -1.71 -6.79
CA PRO A 39 14.71 -0.95 -7.36
C PRO A 39 16.07 -1.16 -6.66
N TYR A 40 16.08 -1.59 -5.40
CA TYR A 40 17.31 -1.82 -4.63
C TYR A 40 17.84 -3.26 -4.72
N HIS A 41 17.19 -4.16 -5.46
CA HIS A 41 17.68 -5.52 -5.69
C HIS A 41 18.66 -5.65 -6.87
N GLN A 42 18.90 -4.59 -7.63
CA GLN A 42 20.02 -4.54 -8.58
C GLN A 42 21.37 -4.29 -7.87
N ARG A 43 21.60 -4.90 -6.70
CA ARG A 43 22.96 -5.04 -6.19
C ARG A 43 23.60 -6.15 -7.02
N GLN A 44 24.38 -5.79 -8.04
CA GLN A 44 25.36 -6.72 -8.61
C GLN A 44 26.08 -7.40 -7.44
N PRO A 45 26.28 -8.72 -7.44
CA PRO A 45 27.19 -9.33 -6.47
C PRO A 45 28.52 -8.60 -6.64
N SER A 46 28.96 -7.87 -5.61
CA SER A 46 30.35 -7.44 -5.57
C SER A 46 31.18 -8.71 -5.83
N PRO A 47 32.16 -8.69 -6.75
CA PRO A 47 33.09 -9.80 -6.84
C PRO A 47 33.62 -10.05 -5.44
N ALA A 48 33.53 -11.30 -4.98
CA ALA A 48 33.96 -11.68 -3.64
C ALA A 48 35.35 -11.05 -3.39
N PRO A 49 35.58 -10.46 -2.19
CA PRO A 49 36.89 -9.94 -1.87
C PRO A 49 37.90 -11.05 -2.11
N THR A 50 38.80 -10.85 -3.06
CA THR A 50 39.88 -11.78 -3.33
C THR A 50 40.75 -11.77 -2.08
N ASP A 51 40.86 -12.91 -1.40
CA ASP A 51 41.67 -13.04 -0.19
C ASP A 51 43.06 -12.44 -0.46
N PRO A 52 43.56 -11.51 0.38
CA PRO A 52 44.94 -11.07 0.25
C PRO A 52 45.87 -12.26 0.53
N PRO A 53 46.99 -12.39 -0.20
CA PRO A 53 47.93 -13.48 0.05
C PRO A 53 48.47 -13.37 1.49
N ALA A 54 48.49 -14.52 2.17
CA ALA A 54 48.87 -14.63 3.58
C ALA A 54 50.25 -14.01 3.85
N PRO A 55 50.40 -13.17 4.89
CA PRO A 55 51.72 -12.71 5.32
C PRO A 55 52.45 -13.84 6.05
N GLY A 56 53.66 -14.14 5.57
CA GLY A 56 54.57 -15.10 6.17
C GLY A 56 55.00 -14.68 7.58
N HIS A 57 55.19 -15.68 8.43
CA HIS A 57 55.70 -15.55 9.78
C HIS A 57 57.08 -14.88 9.82
N GLU A 58 57.22 -13.82 10.62
CA GLU A 58 58.42 -13.58 11.44
C GLU A 58 58.08 -12.67 12.63
N ARG A 59 58.91 -12.79 13.68
CA ARG A 59 58.58 -12.76 15.11
C ARG A 59 58.93 -11.44 15.80
N GLN A 60 58.15 -11.11 16.84
CA GLN A 60 58.55 -10.48 18.13
C GLN A 60 58.99 -8.99 18.10
N ALA A 61 58.73 -8.15 19.11
CA ALA A 61 58.15 -8.28 20.45
C ALA A 61 57.85 -6.88 21.06
N ALA A 62 57.06 -6.88 22.15
CA ALA A 62 57.08 -5.95 23.30
C ALA A 62 56.40 -4.57 23.09
N LEU A 63 55.59 -3.99 24.00
CA LEU A 63 55.48 -4.05 25.47
C LEU A 63 54.11 -3.53 26.00
N SER A 64 53.70 -4.09 27.14
CA SER A 64 52.94 -3.53 28.30
C SER A 64 51.58 -2.83 28.07
N ALA A 65 50.46 -3.40 28.53
CA ALA A 65 49.96 -3.49 29.92
C ALA A 65 49.19 -2.23 30.37
N TYR A 66 47.89 -2.39 30.69
CA TYR A 66 47.27 -2.05 31.99
C TYR A 66 45.86 -2.68 32.07
N ASP A 67 45.58 -3.24 33.26
CA ASP A 67 44.47 -4.09 33.72
C ASP A 67 43.04 -3.52 33.51
N GLU A 68 41.98 -4.30 33.30
CA GLU A 68 41.31 -5.33 34.14
C GLU A 68 40.79 -4.85 35.52
N GLN A 69 39.46 -4.79 35.65
CA GLN A 69 38.64 -5.48 36.67
C GLN A 69 37.17 -5.02 36.52
N ALA A 70 36.28 -5.91 36.05
CA ALA A 70 35.57 -6.97 36.78
C ALA A 70 34.17 -6.45 37.22
N SER A 71 33.10 -6.96 36.59
CA SER A 71 32.17 -7.98 37.11
C SER A 71 31.20 -7.38 38.16
N SER A 72 29.88 -7.56 38.14
CA SER A 72 29.19 -8.84 38.12
C SER A 72 27.65 -8.64 38.23
N LEU A 73 26.87 -9.58 37.65
CA LEU A 73 25.61 -10.19 38.16
C LEU A 73 24.30 -9.35 38.28
N VAL A 74 23.22 -9.80 37.62
CA VAL A 74 22.08 -10.60 38.16
C VAL A 74 20.86 -10.49 37.21
N GLU A 75 20.20 -11.63 36.99
CA GLU A 75 18.98 -11.92 36.21
C GLU A 75 17.68 -11.29 36.75
N SER A 76 16.66 -11.20 35.89
CA SER A 76 15.21 -11.52 36.11
C SER A 76 14.34 -10.60 35.23
N ASP A 77 13.75 -11.10 34.15
CA ASP A 77 12.42 -11.75 34.07
C ASP A 77 11.25 -10.76 34.24
N GLN A 78 10.51 -10.51 33.15
CA GLN A 78 9.06 -10.78 33.05
C GLN A 78 8.43 -10.05 31.86
N GLY A 79 7.76 -10.84 31.03
CA GLY A 79 7.01 -10.39 29.87
C GLY A 79 5.78 -9.55 30.23
N LYS A 80 5.30 -8.82 29.23
CA LYS A 80 3.94 -8.27 29.22
C LYS A 80 3.26 -8.64 27.91
N SER A 81 2.36 -9.61 28.06
CA SER A 81 1.23 -9.89 27.19
C SER A 81 0.44 -8.60 26.92
N CYS A 82 0.11 -8.34 25.65
CA CYS A 82 -0.92 -7.39 25.26
C CYS A 82 -2.23 -8.16 25.06
N GLU A 83 -3.14 -8.01 26.02
CA GLU A 83 -4.54 -8.46 25.93
C GLU A 83 -5.34 -7.57 24.95
N PRO A 84 -6.43 -8.10 24.36
CA PRO A 84 -7.23 -7.41 23.34
C PRO A 84 -8.10 -6.28 23.93
N ILE A 85 -8.27 -5.24 23.12
CA ILE A 85 -9.01 -4.00 23.42
C ILE A 85 -10.50 -4.32 23.60
N GLN A 86 -11.05 -3.99 24.78
CA GLN A 86 -12.49 -4.01 25.04
C GLN A 86 -13.13 -2.67 24.63
N LEU A 87 -14.12 -2.74 23.74
CA LEU A 87 -15.05 -1.65 23.45
C LEU A 87 -15.96 -1.46 24.67
N LEU A 88 -15.88 -0.30 25.32
CA LEU A 88 -16.84 0.12 26.35
C LEU A 88 -17.82 1.10 25.73
N ASP A 89 -19.04 0.62 25.52
CA ASP A 89 -20.20 1.47 25.25
C ASP A 89 -20.55 2.28 26.50
N ARG A 90 -20.55 3.60 26.35
CA ARG A 90 -20.97 4.56 27.36
C ARG A 90 -22.43 4.94 27.06
N GLU A 91 -23.36 4.34 27.78
CA GLU A 91 -24.77 4.76 27.81
C GLU A 91 -25.03 5.61 29.07
N GLU A 92 -25.71 6.74 28.89
CA GLU A 92 -26.21 7.60 29.95
C GLU A 92 -27.73 7.40 30.13
N SER A 93 -28.14 7.32 31.39
CA SER A 93 -29.46 7.67 31.93
C SER A 93 -30.56 6.60 32.09
N SER A 94 -30.94 6.49 33.37
CA SER A 94 -32.01 5.81 34.10
C SER A 94 -33.36 5.54 33.42
N ALA A 95 -33.92 4.35 33.68
CA ALA A 95 -35.28 4.16 34.24
C ALA A 95 -35.52 2.68 34.66
N THR A 96 -36.46 2.51 35.58
CA THR A 96 -36.65 1.37 36.49
C THR A 96 -37.59 0.25 35.96
N GLN A 97 -37.36 -1.00 36.42
CA GLN A 97 -38.35 -2.07 36.74
C GLN A 97 -38.75 -3.08 35.61
N PRO A 98 -39.29 -4.29 35.93
CA PRO A 98 -38.77 -5.41 36.71
C PRO A 98 -38.58 -6.71 35.86
N THR A 99 -37.91 -7.70 36.43
CA THR A 99 -37.74 -9.08 35.92
C THR A 99 -39.03 -9.89 35.83
N PRO A 100 -39.12 -10.82 34.84
CA PRO A 100 -39.73 -12.12 35.07
C PRO A 100 -38.75 -13.30 34.83
N LYS A 101 -38.94 -14.34 35.62
CA LYS A 101 -38.21 -15.63 35.64
C LYS A 101 -38.56 -16.54 34.44
N PRO A 102 -37.76 -17.59 34.18
CA PRO A 102 -37.72 -18.28 32.89
C PRO A 102 -38.86 -19.29 32.72
N ILE A 103 -39.33 -19.44 31.48
CA ILE A 103 -40.19 -20.54 31.06
C ILE A 103 -39.38 -21.42 30.10
N SER A 104 -39.34 -22.71 30.43
CA SER A 104 -38.69 -23.79 29.69
C SER A 104 -39.54 -24.28 28.51
N THR A 105 -38.86 -25.02 27.61
CA THR A 105 -39.35 -25.83 26.47
C THR A 105 -39.64 -24.99 25.21
N SER A 106 -39.23 -25.36 24.00
CA SER A 106 -39.03 -26.69 23.41
C SER A 106 -38.13 -26.62 22.16
N ASP A 107 -37.51 -27.76 21.89
CA ASP A 107 -36.80 -28.19 20.68
C ASP A 107 -37.56 -27.83 19.39
N ASP A 108 -36.90 -27.18 18.42
CA ASP A 108 -37.09 -27.49 17.00
C ASP A 108 -35.84 -27.13 16.19
N GLY A 109 -35.28 -28.16 15.56
CA GLY A 109 -34.05 -28.10 14.80
C GLY A 109 -34.27 -27.47 13.43
N SER A 110 -33.74 -26.26 13.24
CA SER A 110 -33.50 -25.69 11.92
C SER A 110 -32.03 -25.29 11.83
N ARG A 111 -31.19 -26.24 11.39
CA ARG A 111 -29.85 -25.98 10.87
C ARG A 111 -29.97 -25.07 9.65
N TYR A 112 -29.83 -23.76 9.82
CA TYR A 112 -29.38 -22.91 8.73
C TYR A 112 -27.92 -23.29 8.45
N SER A 113 -27.68 -24.06 7.38
CA SER A 113 -26.33 -24.23 6.88
C SER A 113 -25.90 -22.91 6.25
N ASP A 114 -25.17 -22.10 7.02
CA ASP A 114 -24.28 -21.09 6.46
C ASP A 114 -23.20 -21.81 5.68
N ASN A 115 -23.49 -22.11 4.41
CA ASN A 115 -22.49 -22.52 3.44
C ASN A 115 -21.74 -21.26 2.98
N TYR A 116 -21.03 -20.63 3.92
CA TYR A 116 -19.86 -19.85 3.60
C TYR A 116 -18.83 -20.85 3.08
N THR A 117 -18.78 -21.05 1.77
CA THR A 117 -17.58 -21.64 1.16
C THR A 117 -16.54 -20.54 1.17
N PRO A 118 -15.49 -20.60 2.01
CA PRO A 118 -14.36 -19.71 1.86
C PRO A 118 -13.85 -19.94 0.45
N CYS A 119 -13.58 -18.87 -0.31
CA CYS A 119 -12.80 -19.01 -1.54
C CYS A 119 -11.56 -19.83 -1.17
N HIS A 120 -11.50 -21.05 -1.70
CA HIS A 120 -10.30 -21.85 -1.58
C HIS A 120 -9.13 -20.96 -2.02
N PRO A 121 -8.03 -20.90 -1.26
CA PRO A 121 -6.83 -20.28 -1.78
C PRO A 121 -6.57 -20.96 -3.11
N VAL A 122 -6.58 -20.17 -4.19
CA VAL A 122 -6.02 -20.61 -5.47
C VAL A 122 -4.65 -21.15 -5.09
N PRO A 123 -4.35 -22.44 -5.38
CA PRO A 123 -3.04 -22.98 -5.05
C PRO A 123 -2.03 -21.99 -5.61
N SER A 124 -1.19 -21.48 -4.72
CA SER A 124 0.00 -20.73 -5.08
C SER A 124 0.90 -21.71 -5.85
N ALA A 125 0.55 -22.01 -7.10
CA ALA A 125 1.56 -22.32 -8.07
C ALA A 125 2.47 -21.08 -8.02
N GLN A 126 3.61 -21.22 -7.37
CA GLN A 126 4.64 -20.19 -7.29
C GLN A 126 5.03 -19.88 -8.73
N VAL A 127 4.33 -18.93 -9.34
CA VAL A 127 4.81 -18.23 -10.52
C VAL A 127 6.03 -17.50 -10.00
N SER A 128 7.20 -18.11 -10.21
CA SER A 128 8.47 -17.55 -9.81
C SER A 128 8.72 -16.31 -10.66
N GLY A 129 8.82 -15.15 -10.01
CA GLY A 129 9.09 -13.86 -10.65
C GLY A 129 8.13 -12.75 -10.22
N PRO A 130 8.43 -11.49 -10.61
CA PRO A 130 7.57 -10.36 -10.29
C PRO A 130 6.15 -10.54 -10.83
N ARG A 131 5.15 -10.21 -10.02
CA ARG A 131 3.73 -10.29 -10.39
C ARG A 131 3.02 -9.00 -10.01
N LEU A 132 2.26 -8.45 -10.95
CA LEU A 132 1.41 -7.30 -10.71
C LEU A 132 0.16 -7.41 -11.59
N PHE A 133 -1.01 -7.24 -11.00
CA PHE A 133 -2.27 -7.20 -11.73
C PHE A 133 -3.26 -6.29 -11.03
N ARG A 134 -4.24 -5.85 -11.80
CA ARG A 134 -5.30 -4.97 -11.35
C ARG A 134 -6.65 -5.57 -11.70
N LYS A 135 -7.68 -5.23 -10.93
CA LYS A 135 -9.09 -5.51 -11.22
C LYS A 135 -9.86 -4.20 -11.31
N ASP A 136 -10.62 -3.99 -12.37
CA ASP A 136 -11.46 -2.79 -12.54
C ASP A 136 -12.77 -2.95 -11.79
N ALA A 137 -12.87 -2.30 -10.63
CA ALA A 137 -14.03 -2.41 -9.77
C ALA A 137 -15.17 -1.49 -10.21
N MET A 138 -14.88 -0.24 -10.60
CA MET A 138 -15.88 0.77 -10.95
C MET A 138 -15.42 1.66 -12.12
N VAL A 139 -14.80 1.09 -13.15
CA VAL A 139 -14.40 1.85 -14.36
C VAL A 139 -15.58 1.96 -15.33
N GLY A 140 -15.85 3.16 -15.83
CA GLY A 140 -16.93 3.45 -16.78
C GLY A 140 -18.34 3.50 -16.17
N VAL A 141 -18.48 3.35 -14.85
CA VAL A 141 -19.79 3.34 -14.15
C VAL A 141 -20.37 4.75 -13.98
N THR A 142 -19.50 5.73 -13.70
CA THR A 142 -19.83 7.16 -13.63
C THR A 142 -18.80 7.93 -14.44
N ASP A 143 -19.11 9.15 -14.85
CA ASP A 143 -18.17 10.04 -15.54
C ASP A 143 -17.21 10.76 -14.57
N LYS A 144 -17.44 10.71 -13.26
CA LYS A 144 -16.72 11.53 -12.27
C LYS A 144 -15.56 10.84 -11.57
N MET A 145 -15.59 9.52 -11.45
CA MET A 145 -14.55 8.77 -10.74
C MET A 145 -14.56 7.31 -11.16
N CYS A 146 -13.44 6.64 -10.98
CA CYS A 146 -13.33 5.21 -11.12
C CYS A 146 -12.56 4.61 -9.95
N ALA A 147 -12.72 3.30 -9.75
CA ALA A 147 -12.02 2.57 -8.70
C ALA A 147 -11.47 1.24 -9.22
N THR A 148 -10.27 0.90 -8.77
CA THR A 148 -9.58 -0.32 -9.15
C THR A 148 -8.88 -0.94 -7.94
N VAL A 149 -8.69 -2.27 -7.96
CA VAL A 149 -7.94 -3.00 -6.95
C VAL A 149 -6.61 -3.41 -7.57
N LEU A 150 -5.51 -2.92 -7.01
CA LEU A 150 -4.15 -3.26 -7.42
C LEU A 150 -3.60 -4.33 -6.48
N THR A 151 -3.09 -5.42 -7.05
CA THR A 151 -2.39 -6.48 -6.32
C THR A 151 -0.96 -6.57 -6.81
N VAL A 152 -0.01 -6.44 -5.89
CA VAL A 152 1.41 -6.55 -6.16
C VAL A 152 1.97 -7.75 -5.38
N GLY A 153 2.48 -8.73 -6.12
CA GLY A 153 3.05 -9.95 -5.55
C GLY A 153 4.36 -9.68 -4.79
N PRO A 154 4.89 -10.68 -4.08
CA PRO A 154 6.14 -10.54 -3.34
C PRO A 154 7.26 -10.08 -4.28
N ARG A 155 8.22 -9.31 -3.76
CA ARG A 155 9.44 -8.93 -4.48
C ARG A 155 9.13 -8.34 -5.87
N SER A 156 8.11 -7.50 -5.95
CA SER A 156 7.59 -6.94 -7.19
C SER A 156 7.36 -5.44 -7.06
N ALA A 157 7.47 -4.72 -8.16
CA ALA A 157 7.15 -3.31 -8.27
C ALA A 157 6.31 -3.04 -9.51
N SER A 158 5.54 -1.96 -9.49
CA SER A 158 5.03 -1.35 -10.72
C SER A 158 6.14 -0.71 -11.53
N ALA A 159 5.88 -0.38 -12.79
CA ALA A 159 6.66 0.65 -13.46
C ALA A 159 6.52 1.99 -12.71
N VAL A 160 7.48 2.91 -12.92
CA VAL A 160 7.27 4.32 -12.61
C VAL A 160 6.13 4.82 -13.50
N ARG A 161 5.16 5.53 -12.92
CA ARG A 161 3.94 5.95 -13.63
C ARG A 161 3.34 7.23 -13.08
N HIS A 162 2.46 7.84 -13.86
CA HIS A 162 1.53 8.86 -13.38
C HIS A 162 0.10 8.58 -13.86
N HIS A 163 -0.89 9.22 -13.25
CA HIS A 163 -2.31 9.09 -13.64
C HIS A 163 -2.82 10.24 -14.54
N GLY A 164 -1.89 11.01 -15.12
CA GLY A 164 -2.22 12.08 -16.07
C GLY A 164 -2.95 13.19 -15.34
N GLU A 165 -4.05 13.69 -15.90
CA GLU A 165 -4.87 14.75 -15.29
C GLU A 165 -5.68 14.30 -14.07
N GLN A 166 -5.62 13.02 -13.69
CA GLN A 166 -6.45 12.46 -12.63
C GLN A 166 -5.73 12.51 -11.27
N ASP A 167 -6.33 13.21 -10.31
CA ASP A 167 -6.02 13.03 -8.90
C ASP A 167 -6.41 11.62 -8.45
N THR A 168 -5.61 11.04 -7.56
CA THR A 168 -5.79 9.67 -7.07
C THR A 168 -5.79 9.59 -5.55
N ILE A 169 -6.72 8.82 -4.99
CA ILE A 169 -6.70 8.38 -3.61
C ILE A 169 -6.36 6.90 -3.58
N ILE A 170 -5.44 6.52 -2.70
CA ILE A 170 -5.10 5.12 -2.41
C ILE A 170 -5.61 4.80 -1.01
N TYR A 171 -6.21 3.62 -0.85
CA TYR A 171 -6.48 3.00 0.44
C TYR A 171 -5.79 1.65 0.54
N VAL A 172 -4.93 1.47 1.53
CA VAL A 172 -4.17 0.23 1.72
C VAL A 172 -5.04 -0.78 2.47
N THR A 173 -5.38 -1.89 1.81
CA THR A 173 -6.28 -2.90 2.40
C THR A 173 -5.54 -4.09 3.00
N ARG A 174 -4.40 -4.49 2.43
CA ARG A 174 -3.65 -5.67 2.87
C ARG A 174 -2.15 -5.51 2.61
N GLY A 175 -1.36 -6.03 3.55
CA GLY A 175 0.10 -6.09 3.47
C GLY A 175 0.76 -4.74 3.70
N CYS A 176 2.06 -4.76 3.99
CA CYS A 176 2.89 -3.56 4.09
C CYS A 176 3.63 -3.38 2.77
N GLY A 177 3.48 -2.22 2.15
CA GLY A 177 4.13 -1.88 0.89
C GLY A 177 4.81 -0.53 0.95
N VAL A 178 5.50 -0.20 -0.12
CA VAL A 178 6.23 1.07 -0.24
C VAL A 178 5.69 1.83 -1.43
N LEU A 179 5.43 3.11 -1.22
CA LEU A 179 5.15 4.07 -2.28
C LEU A 179 6.37 4.97 -2.47
N LEU A 180 6.95 4.91 -3.66
CA LEU A 180 7.97 5.87 -4.08
C LEU A 180 7.27 6.99 -4.85
N ILE A 181 7.59 8.24 -4.53
CA ILE A 181 7.05 9.44 -5.19
C ILE A 181 8.23 10.24 -5.74
N SER A 182 8.12 10.78 -6.96
CA SER A 182 9.14 11.68 -7.50
C SER A 182 9.43 12.79 -6.48
N PRO A 183 10.71 13.17 -6.27
CA PRO A 183 11.01 14.27 -5.36
C PRO A 183 10.24 15.51 -5.79
N ALA A 184 9.75 16.28 -4.82
CA ALA A 184 9.18 17.60 -5.09
C ALA A 184 10.33 18.53 -5.52
N LEU A 185 10.73 18.44 -6.79
CA LEU A 185 11.62 19.42 -7.40
C LEU A 185 10.88 20.75 -7.35
N ASP A 186 11.29 21.63 -6.44
CA ASP A 186 10.87 23.03 -6.45
C ASP A 186 11.23 23.59 -7.83
N PRO A 187 10.25 23.93 -8.69
CA PRO A 187 10.51 24.36 -10.05
C PRO A 187 11.42 25.59 -10.09
N VAL A 188 11.32 26.45 -9.07
CA VAL A 188 12.16 27.65 -8.95
C VAL A 188 13.59 27.28 -8.57
N ARG A 189 13.80 26.27 -7.73
CA ARG A 189 15.15 25.76 -7.43
C ARG A 189 15.75 25.04 -8.63
N ALA A 190 14.99 24.20 -9.34
CA ALA A 190 15.45 23.53 -10.54
C ALA A 190 15.88 24.53 -11.63
N ILE A 191 15.07 25.56 -11.89
CA ILE A 191 15.41 26.64 -12.84
C ILE A 191 16.64 27.43 -12.36
N ARG A 192 16.76 27.73 -11.05
CA ARG A 192 17.94 28.44 -10.52
C ARG A 192 19.21 27.61 -10.60
N ALA A 193 19.12 26.31 -10.36
CA ALA A 193 20.22 25.37 -10.45
C ALA A 193 20.73 25.31 -11.90
N ASP A 194 19.82 25.22 -12.87
CA ASP A 194 20.14 25.26 -14.30
C ASP A 194 20.80 26.58 -14.72
N ILE A 195 20.21 27.74 -14.33
CA ILE A 195 20.79 29.06 -14.60
C ILE A 195 22.19 29.22 -13.99
N LYS A 196 22.44 28.61 -12.83
CA LYS A 196 23.73 28.67 -12.13
C LYS A 196 24.72 27.58 -12.57
N GLY A 197 24.30 26.62 -13.39
CA GLY A 197 25.09 25.43 -13.70
C GLY A 197 25.38 24.55 -12.48
N GLU A 198 24.56 24.63 -11.44
CA GLU A 198 24.64 23.79 -10.25
C GLU A 198 23.84 22.51 -10.53
N ALA A 199 24.49 21.35 -10.52
CA ALA A 199 23.77 20.09 -10.61
C ALA A 199 22.94 19.88 -9.32
N PRO A 200 21.72 19.31 -9.42
CA PRO A 200 20.95 18.92 -8.24
C PRO A 200 21.78 18.00 -7.34
N THR A 201 21.56 18.05 -6.04
CA THR A 201 22.22 17.10 -5.15
C THR A 201 21.67 15.69 -5.36
N ARG A 202 22.50 14.67 -5.14
CA ARG A 202 22.09 13.25 -5.26
C ARG A 202 20.88 12.87 -4.38
N GLU A 203 20.63 13.63 -3.31
CA GLU A 203 19.44 13.45 -2.44
C GLU A 203 18.19 14.13 -3.02
N GLU A 204 18.33 15.26 -3.72
CA GLU A 204 17.23 15.95 -4.41
C GLU A 204 16.74 15.19 -5.66
N GLU A 205 17.55 14.26 -6.19
CA GLU A 205 17.18 13.40 -7.32
C GLU A 205 16.50 12.08 -6.90
N GLN A 206 16.57 11.70 -5.61
CA GLN A 206 16.01 10.42 -5.16
C GLN A 206 14.51 10.52 -4.88
N PRO A 207 13.72 9.50 -5.27
CA PRO A 207 12.29 9.48 -4.96
C PRO A 207 12.07 9.40 -3.45
N GLN A 208 11.07 10.13 -2.98
CA GLN A 208 10.61 10.06 -1.59
C GLN A 208 9.97 8.70 -1.33
N ARG A 209 10.38 8.08 -0.24
CA ARG A 209 9.93 6.75 0.16
C ARG A 209 8.93 6.84 1.30
N HIS A 210 7.77 6.22 1.11
CA HIS A 210 6.73 6.10 2.13
C HIS A 210 6.38 4.64 2.34
N GLU A 211 6.59 4.14 3.57
CA GLU A 211 6.08 2.83 3.98
C GLU A 211 4.62 2.96 4.37
N LEU A 212 3.78 2.08 3.85
CA LEU A 212 2.34 2.11 4.03
C LEU A 212 1.83 0.76 4.55
N SER A 213 0.87 0.81 5.45
CA SER A 213 0.26 -0.33 6.12
C SER A 213 -1.28 -0.31 6.00
N PRO A 214 -1.97 -1.43 6.26
CA PRO A 214 -3.43 -1.47 6.16
C PRO A 214 -4.11 -0.40 7.01
N GLY A 215 -5.04 0.34 6.39
CA GLY A 215 -5.71 1.48 7.00
C GLY A 215 -5.20 2.84 6.52
N ASP A 216 -4.02 2.91 5.89
CA ASP A 216 -3.46 4.17 5.41
C ASP A 216 -4.18 4.68 4.16
N PHE A 217 -4.32 6.01 4.11
CA PHE A 217 -4.78 6.75 2.93
C PHE A 217 -3.63 7.55 2.34
N VAL A 218 -3.56 7.58 1.01
CA VAL A 218 -2.63 8.46 0.28
C VAL A 218 -3.41 9.27 -0.74
N PHE A 219 -3.09 10.55 -0.84
CA PHE A 219 -3.52 11.39 -1.95
C PHE A 219 -2.33 11.66 -2.88
N ILE A 220 -2.49 11.32 -4.15
CA ILE A 220 -1.50 11.54 -5.20
C ILE A 220 -2.11 12.54 -6.20
N PRO A 221 -1.60 13.77 -6.26
CA PRO A 221 -2.05 14.76 -7.23
C PRO A 221 -1.81 14.29 -8.67
N ALA A 222 -2.61 14.82 -9.60
CA ALA A 222 -2.40 14.68 -11.03
C ALA A 222 -0.93 14.89 -11.44
N TRP A 223 -0.48 14.13 -12.43
CA TRP A 223 0.88 14.13 -13.00
C TRP A 223 2.01 13.71 -12.05
N THR A 224 1.73 13.43 -10.78
CA THR A 224 2.76 12.98 -9.84
C THR A 224 3.25 11.59 -10.24
N GLU A 225 4.53 11.49 -10.57
CA GLU A 225 5.18 10.22 -10.82
C GLU A 225 5.29 9.44 -9.52
N HIS A 226 4.96 8.15 -9.58
CA HIS A 226 5.00 7.27 -8.44
C HIS A 226 5.24 5.81 -8.85
N GLN A 227 5.68 5.01 -7.88
CA GLN A 227 5.90 3.58 -8.04
C GLN A 227 5.43 2.83 -6.79
N VAL A 228 4.66 1.76 -6.98
CA VAL A 228 4.21 0.87 -5.91
C VAL A 228 5.16 -0.31 -5.82
N VAL A 229 5.68 -0.58 -4.63
CA VAL A 229 6.68 -1.62 -4.41
C VAL A 229 6.24 -2.54 -3.28
N ASN A 230 6.28 -3.85 -3.54
CA ASN A 230 6.19 -4.89 -2.54
C ASN A 230 7.57 -5.52 -2.32
N GLU A 231 8.14 -5.24 -1.15
CA GLU A 231 9.47 -5.69 -0.76
C GLU A 231 9.47 -7.03 -0.05
N ALA A 232 8.29 -7.49 0.39
CA ALA A 232 8.13 -8.70 1.17
C ALA A 232 8.54 -9.94 0.37
N GLU A 233 9.12 -10.92 1.05
CA GLU A 233 9.47 -12.24 0.48
C GLU A 233 8.23 -13.09 0.22
N GLU A 234 7.18 -12.88 1.02
CA GLU A 234 5.92 -13.61 0.92
C GLU A 234 4.73 -12.68 1.12
N GLY A 235 3.59 -13.07 0.53
CA GLY A 235 2.35 -12.32 0.63
C GLY A 235 2.24 -11.17 -0.37
N ASP A 236 1.03 -11.00 -0.88
CA ASP A 236 0.69 -9.90 -1.78
C ASP A 236 0.27 -8.68 -0.96
N ILE A 237 0.62 -7.49 -1.45
CA ILE A 237 -0.03 -6.25 -1.02
C ILE A 237 -1.24 -5.99 -1.92
N VAL A 238 -2.32 -5.47 -1.34
CA VAL A 238 -3.57 -5.17 -2.06
C VAL A 238 -4.05 -3.77 -1.70
N TRP A 239 -4.10 -2.89 -2.68
CA TRP A 239 -4.46 -1.48 -2.52
C TRP A 239 -5.67 -1.15 -3.40
N VAL A 240 -6.54 -0.28 -2.90
CA VAL A 240 -7.66 0.28 -3.68
C VAL A 240 -7.23 1.65 -4.19
N LEU A 241 -7.30 1.86 -5.50
CA LEU A 241 -7.01 3.13 -6.15
C LEU A 241 -8.32 3.73 -6.65
N ILE A 242 -8.58 4.98 -6.29
CA ILE A 242 -9.73 5.76 -6.72
C ILE A 242 -9.20 6.96 -7.48
N GLN A 243 -9.59 7.11 -8.74
CA GLN A 243 -9.13 8.21 -9.59
C GLN A 243 -10.30 9.12 -9.93
N SER A 244 -10.01 10.42 -10.07
CA SER A 244 -10.96 11.39 -10.61
C SER A 244 -11.11 11.16 -12.13
N GLY A 245 -12.36 11.07 -12.61
CA GLY A 245 -12.70 10.69 -13.98
C GLY A 245 -13.25 9.26 -14.09
N GLY A 246 -14.24 9.10 -14.97
CA GLY A 246 -14.95 7.83 -15.14
C GLY A 246 -14.15 6.69 -15.76
N GLU A 247 -13.21 7.04 -16.62
CA GLU A 247 -12.24 6.09 -17.17
C GLU A 247 -10.94 6.16 -16.39
N ARG A 248 -10.20 5.06 -16.36
CA ARG A 248 -8.88 5.01 -15.72
C ARG A 248 -7.82 5.61 -16.64
N VAL A 249 -6.95 6.45 -16.08
CA VAL A 249 -5.74 6.90 -16.75
C VAL A 249 -4.50 6.37 -16.02
N GLN A 250 -3.61 5.74 -16.79
CA GLN A 250 -2.27 5.38 -16.35
C GLN A 250 -1.30 5.56 -17.50
N VAL A 251 -0.16 6.16 -17.21
CA VAL A 251 0.96 6.29 -18.13
C VAL A 251 2.19 5.72 -17.45
N ASP A 252 2.65 4.58 -17.93
CA ASP A 252 3.91 3.99 -17.48
C ASP A 252 5.09 4.69 -18.18
N LEU A 253 6.17 4.92 -17.44
CA LEU A 253 7.35 5.67 -17.85
C LEU A 253 8.60 4.78 -17.79
N ASP A 254 9.57 5.07 -18.67
CA ASP A 254 10.90 4.47 -18.62
C ASP A 254 11.76 5.15 -17.54
N GLY A 255 11.41 4.92 -16.27
CA GLY A 255 12.03 5.55 -15.11
C GLY A 255 11.48 6.94 -14.76
N TRP A 256 12.07 7.55 -13.73
CA TRP A 256 11.69 8.89 -13.23
C TRP A 256 12.06 9.98 -14.22
N GLY A 257 11.10 10.86 -14.56
CA GLY A 257 11.25 11.86 -15.62
C GLY A 257 11.47 11.27 -17.02
N GLY A 258 11.25 9.96 -17.19
CA GLY A 258 11.48 9.23 -18.43
C GLY A 258 10.37 9.43 -19.46
N GLU A 259 10.59 8.91 -20.67
CA GLU A 259 9.56 8.91 -21.70
C GLU A 259 8.46 7.89 -21.40
N ARG A 260 7.26 8.14 -21.95
CA ARG A 260 6.16 7.18 -21.90
C ARG A 260 6.55 5.88 -22.60
N ILE A 261 6.35 4.77 -21.91
CA ILE A 261 6.41 3.44 -22.50
C ILE A 261 5.17 3.26 -23.39
N GLN A 262 5.36 3.03 -24.68
CA GLN A 262 4.27 2.59 -25.55
C GLN A 262 3.82 1.20 -25.12
N GLN A 263 2.56 1.09 -24.69
CA GLN A 263 1.89 -0.15 -24.32
C GLN A 263 1.15 -0.74 -25.53
#